data_AF-A0A844YSP8-F1
#
_entry.id   AF-A0A844YSP8-F1
#
_cell.length_a   1.000
_cell.length_b   1.000
_cell.length_c   1.000
_cell.angle_alpha   90.00
_cell.angle_beta   90.00
_cell.angle_gamma   90.00
#
_symmetry.space_group_name_H-M   'P 1'
#
loop_
_entity.id
_entity.type
_entity.pdbx_description
1 polymer ?
#
loop_
_entity_poly.entity_id
_entity_poly.type
_entity_poly.pdbx_seq_one_letter_code
_entity_poly.pdbx_strand_id
1 'polypeptide(L)'
;MMRQFLLATCALAAGLCAVPAAAQDASGERVMMVTIRPGEACPESPEPDTIVVCDEIEDPYRIPSALREGRSPENQSWAERVRANERVGAFGPGSCTNIGGGSELGCTAQFIADNVEERQNGPQRRYSEQIAEQRAERLSTIDADAAMTQSRVEAIEREYMERENAQSSAPLPGEEAAAPAEVADPAAIPDRPLTTPRP
;
A
#
# COMPACT_ATOMS: atom_id res chain seq x y z
N MET A 1 31.23 6.91 -41.03
CA MET A 1 30.53 7.90 -40.18
C MET A 1 29.18 7.42 -39.63
N MET A 2 28.47 6.47 -40.28
CA MET A 2 27.14 6.03 -39.83
C MET A 2 27.13 4.96 -38.71
N ARG A 3 28.31 4.46 -38.31
CA ARG A 3 28.46 3.36 -37.34
C ARG A 3 28.76 3.83 -35.91
N GLN A 4 29.00 5.13 -35.72
CA GLN A 4 29.26 5.74 -34.41
C GLN A 4 27.98 6.28 -33.74
N PHE A 5 26.92 6.56 -34.52
CA PHE A 5 25.64 7.02 -33.99
C PHE A 5 24.78 5.92 -33.34
N LEU A 6 25.07 4.65 -33.63
CA LEU A 6 24.34 3.49 -33.08
C LEU A 6 24.80 3.10 -31.66
N LEU A 7 25.98 3.55 -31.21
CA LEU A 7 26.48 3.25 -29.87
C LEU A 7 26.07 4.29 -28.82
N ALA A 8 25.73 5.51 -29.23
CA ALA A 8 25.32 6.59 -28.32
C ALA A 8 23.85 6.47 -27.87
N THR A 9 23.00 5.76 -28.61
CA THR A 9 21.56 5.61 -28.31
C THR A 9 21.25 4.46 -27.36
N CYS A 10 22.10 3.43 -27.26
CA CYS A 10 21.92 2.35 -26.28
C CYS A 10 22.31 2.74 -24.84
N ALA A 11 23.13 3.77 -24.65
CA ALA A 11 23.57 4.19 -23.31
C ALA A 11 22.47 4.91 -22.51
N LEU A 12 21.46 5.48 -23.17
CA LEU A 12 20.36 6.21 -22.50
C LEU A 12 19.21 5.29 -22.07
N ALA A 13 19.12 4.07 -22.60
CA ALA A 13 18.06 3.12 -22.28
C ALA A 13 18.37 2.21 -21.08
N ALA A 14 19.62 2.17 -20.61
CA ALA A 14 20.03 1.32 -19.49
C ALA A 14 19.70 1.89 -18.10
N GLY A 15 19.27 3.16 -18.01
CA GLY A 15 19.02 3.84 -16.73
C GLY A 15 17.63 3.65 -16.12
N LEU A 16 16.64 3.14 -16.88
CA LEU A 16 15.24 3.10 -16.43
C LEU A 16 14.74 1.74 -15.91
N CYS A 17 15.56 0.68 -15.93
CA CYS A 17 15.08 -0.68 -15.63
C CYS A 17 15.51 -1.27 -14.27
N ALA A 18 16.09 -0.47 -13.35
CA ALA A 18 16.68 -1.00 -12.11
C ALA A 18 16.04 -0.49 -10.80
N VAL A 19 14.74 -0.17 -10.78
CA VAL A 19 14.03 0.22 -9.53
C VAL A 19 12.86 -0.71 -9.11
N PRO A 20 12.89 -2.05 -9.29
CA PRO A 20 11.91 -2.90 -8.60
C PRO A 20 12.36 -3.29 -7.18
N ALA A 21 13.63 -3.11 -6.83
CA ALA A 21 14.17 -3.63 -5.56
C ALA A 21 13.81 -2.79 -4.32
N ALA A 22 13.65 -1.46 -4.47
CA ALA A 22 13.38 -0.56 -3.34
C ALA A 22 11.93 -0.61 -2.80
N ALA A 23 11.05 -1.39 -3.41
CA ALA A 23 9.65 -1.54 -2.99
C ALA A 23 9.38 -2.82 -2.18
N GLN A 24 10.34 -3.75 -2.11
CA GLN A 24 10.13 -5.03 -1.40
C GLN A 24 10.42 -4.96 0.10
N ASP A 25 10.96 -3.83 0.60
CA ASP A 25 11.50 -3.72 1.96
C ASP A 25 11.15 -2.38 2.66
N ALA A 26 10.11 -1.68 2.19
CA ALA A 26 9.87 -0.28 2.56
C ALA A 26 9.44 -0.07 4.03
N SER A 27 9.08 -1.12 4.79
CA SER A 27 8.65 -0.99 6.18
C SER A 27 9.60 -1.59 7.22
N GLY A 28 10.66 -2.32 6.84
CA GLY A 28 11.51 -3.06 7.78
C GLY A 28 10.76 -4.10 8.64
N GLU A 29 9.48 -4.32 8.33
CA GLU A 29 8.54 -5.13 9.10
C GLU A 29 8.73 -6.60 8.73
N ARG A 30 8.93 -7.44 9.75
CA ARG A 30 9.10 -8.87 9.54
C ARG A 30 7.76 -9.57 9.71
N VAL A 31 7.40 -10.45 8.78
CA VAL A 31 6.19 -11.27 8.91
C VAL A 31 6.56 -12.66 9.42
N MET A 32 5.98 -13.06 10.54
CA MET A 32 6.09 -14.40 11.11
C MET A 32 4.76 -15.14 10.90
N MET A 33 4.79 -16.18 10.05
CA MET A 33 3.64 -17.05 9.83
C MET A 33 3.69 -18.20 10.83
N VAL A 34 2.66 -18.33 11.66
CA VAL A 34 2.56 -19.39 12.66
C VAL A 34 1.32 -20.23 12.38
N THR A 35 1.48 -21.54 12.42
CA THR A 35 0.35 -22.45 12.30
C THR A 35 -0.03 -22.95 13.69
N ILE A 36 -1.26 -22.66 14.11
CA ILE A 36 -1.78 -22.97 15.43
C ILE A 36 -2.81 -24.10 15.38
N ARG A 37 -2.95 -24.79 16.51
CA ARG A 37 -4.01 -25.78 16.73
C ARG A 37 -5.35 -25.09 16.98
N PRO A 38 -6.47 -25.81 16.84
CA PRO A 38 -7.77 -25.21 17.02
C PRO A 38 -7.99 -24.82 18.49
N GLY A 39 -8.37 -23.56 18.71
CA GLY A 39 -8.55 -22.98 20.05
C GLY A 39 -7.26 -22.60 20.80
N GLU A 40 -6.08 -22.66 20.16
CA GLU A 40 -4.84 -22.13 20.73
C GLU A 40 -4.72 -20.63 20.43
N ALA A 41 -4.27 -19.83 21.40
CA ALA A 41 -4.07 -18.39 21.18
C ALA A 41 -2.85 -18.16 20.28
N CYS A 42 -2.92 -17.14 19.43
CA CYS A 42 -1.76 -16.65 18.69
C CYS A 42 -0.62 -16.25 19.65
N PRO A 43 0.62 -16.70 19.41
CA PRO A 43 1.74 -16.23 20.22
C PRO A 43 1.92 -14.73 20.03
N GLU A 44 2.27 -14.04 21.11
CA GLU A 44 2.57 -12.61 21.05
C GLU A 44 3.84 -12.38 20.23
N SER A 45 3.90 -11.22 19.56
CA SER A 45 5.04 -10.86 18.74
C SER A 45 6.31 -10.75 19.59
N PRO A 46 7.40 -11.47 19.26
CA PRO A 46 8.65 -11.42 20.03
C PRO A 46 9.37 -10.07 19.90
N GLU A 47 9.06 -9.29 18.86
CA GLU A 47 9.63 -7.97 18.60
C GLU A 47 8.50 -6.99 18.21
N PRO A 48 8.62 -5.69 18.54
CA PRO A 48 7.58 -4.70 18.26
C PRO A 48 7.27 -4.52 16.75
N ASP A 49 8.21 -4.87 15.88
CA ASP A 49 8.13 -4.69 14.42
C ASP A 49 7.86 -5.99 13.66
N THR A 50 7.42 -7.05 14.35
CA THR A 50 7.00 -8.30 13.71
C THR A 50 5.47 -8.41 13.65
N ILE A 51 4.92 -8.67 12.47
CA ILE A 51 3.53 -9.11 12.34
C ILE A 51 3.49 -10.61 12.53
N VAL A 52 2.70 -11.08 13.49
CA VAL A 52 2.40 -12.51 13.66
C VAL A 52 1.07 -12.81 12.97
N VAL A 53 1.10 -13.68 11.97
CA VAL A 53 -0.11 -14.14 11.27
C VAL A 53 -0.33 -15.59 11.61
N CYS A 54 -1.49 -15.90 12.20
CA CYS A 54 -1.85 -17.25 12.59
C CYS A 54 -2.79 -17.90 11.59
N ASP A 55 -2.51 -19.15 11.25
CA ASP A 55 -3.41 -20.02 10.49
C ASP A 55 -3.81 -21.21 11.36
N GLU A 56 -5.11 -21.49 11.46
CA GLU A 56 -5.64 -22.57 12.28
C GLU A 56 -5.69 -23.89 11.48
N ILE A 57 -5.11 -24.95 12.04
CA ILE A 57 -5.25 -26.31 11.51
C ILE A 57 -6.31 -27.08 12.32
N GLU A 58 -7.32 -27.58 11.63
CA GLU A 58 -8.41 -28.38 12.20
C GLU A 58 -7.94 -29.73 12.76
N ASP A 59 -7.14 -30.49 12.00
CA ASP A 59 -6.60 -31.80 12.40
C ASP A 59 -5.14 -31.92 11.93
N PRO A 60 -4.16 -31.93 12.85
CA PRO A 60 -2.74 -31.92 12.50
C PRO A 60 -2.26 -33.20 11.79
N TYR A 61 -3.03 -34.29 11.88
CA TYR A 61 -2.68 -35.56 11.24
C TYR A 61 -3.42 -35.80 9.91
N ARG A 62 -4.29 -34.88 9.51
CA ARG A 62 -5.08 -34.97 8.28
C ARG A 62 -4.73 -33.84 7.32
N ILE A 63 -4.75 -34.13 6.03
CA ILE A 63 -4.62 -33.11 4.98
C ILE A 63 -5.74 -32.07 5.15
N PRO A 64 -5.41 -30.76 5.23
CA PRO A 64 -6.41 -29.68 5.34
C PRO A 64 -7.49 -29.80 4.28
N SER A 65 -8.74 -29.48 4.63
CA SER A 65 -9.91 -29.59 3.74
C SER A 65 -9.68 -28.92 2.39
N ALA A 66 -9.13 -27.70 2.39
CA ALA A 66 -8.78 -26.95 1.19
C ALA A 66 -7.78 -27.65 0.26
N LEU A 67 -6.96 -28.58 0.78
CA LEU A 67 -5.97 -29.34 0.01
C LEU A 67 -6.46 -30.74 -0.37
N ARG A 68 -7.62 -31.18 0.11
CA ARG A 68 -8.19 -32.50 -0.24
C ARG A 68 -8.66 -32.54 -1.69
N GLU A 69 -9.16 -31.42 -2.21
CA GLU A 69 -9.72 -31.30 -3.56
C GLU A 69 -8.67 -30.95 -4.62
N GLY A 70 -7.39 -31.26 -4.35
CA GLY A 70 -6.31 -30.98 -5.29
C GLY A 70 -6.49 -31.70 -6.62
N ARG A 71 -6.15 -31.02 -7.72
CA ARG A 71 -6.11 -31.59 -9.08
C ARG A 71 -4.94 -32.55 -9.32
N SER A 72 -4.41 -33.16 -8.26
CA SER A 72 -3.31 -34.11 -8.38
C SER A 72 -3.77 -35.31 -9.24
N PRO A 73 -2.89 -35.89 -10.07
CA PRO A 73 -3.24 -37.08 -10.84
C PRO A 73 -3.69 -38.26 -9.98
N GLU A 74 -3.29 -38.27 -8.70
CA GLU A 74 -3.63 -39.29 -7.70
C GLU A 74 -5.09 -39.21 -7.25
N ASN A 75 -5.70 -38.02 -7.29
CA ASN A 75 -7.09 -37.79 -6.92
C ASN A 75 -8.08 -38.07 -8.07
N GLN A 76 -7.58 -38.35 -9.28
CA GLN A 76 -8.43 -38.65 -10.43
C GLN A 76 -8.96 -40.08 -10.39
N SER A 77 -10.25 -40.25 -10.68
CA SER A 77 -10.85 -41.58 -10.79
C SER A 77 -10.13 -42.40 -11.86
N TRP A 78 -10.05 -43.72 -11.66
CA TRP A 78 -9.45 -44.61 -12.66
C TRP A 78 -10.10 -44.47 -14.04
N ALA A 79 -11.42 -44.26 -14.09
CA ALA A 79 -12.15 -44.03 -15.33
C ALA A 79 -11.67 -42.77 -16.07
N GLU A 80 -11.44 -41.66 -15.36
CA GLU A 80 -10.88 -40.44 -15.96
C GLU A 80 -9.46 -40.64 -16.48
N ARG A 81 -8.63 -41.38 -15.73
CA ARG A 81 -7.26 -41.70 -16.15
C ARG A 81 -7.22 -42.53 -17.43
N VAL A 82 -8.14 -43.48 -17.60
CA VAL A 82 -8.28 -44.28 -18.82
C VAL A 82 -8.74 -43.40 -19.99
N ARG A 83 -9.75 -42.53 -19.79
CA ARG A 83 -10.20 -41.57 -20.80
C ARG A 83 -9.11 -40.60 -21.23
N ALA A 84 -8.24 -40.19 -20.30
CA ALA A 84 -7.08 -39.36 -20.62
C ALA A 84 -6.05 -40.13 -21.46
N ASN A 85 -5.89 -41.42 -21.22
CA ASN A 85 -4.98 -42.28 -21.99
C ASN A 85 -5.39 -42.38 -23.48
N GLU A 86 -6.70 -42.42 -23.76
CA GLU A 86 -7.23 -42.44 -25.15
C GLU A 86 -6.84 -41.20 -25.96
N ARG A 87 -6.52 -40.08 -25.30
CA ARG A 87 -6.11 -38.83 -25.96
C ARG A 87 -4.59 -38.69 -26.10
N VAL A 88 -3.80 -39.65 -25.62
CA VAL A 88 -2.35 -39.64 -25.78
C VAL A 88 -2.01 -39.72 -27.27
N GLY A 89 -1.30 -38.72 -27.78
CA GLY A 89 -0.98 -38.60 -29.21
C GLY A 89 -1.96 -37.73 -30.02
N ALA A 90 -3.06 -37.28 -29.42
CA ALA A 90 -3.96 -36.32 -30.04
C ALA A 90 -3.38 -34.90 -29.92
N PHE A 91 -2.60 -34.49 -30.93
CA PHE A 91 -2.07 -33.13 -31.06
C PHE A 91 -2.75 -32.40 -32.22
N GLY A 92 -3.14 -31.14 -32.00
CA GLY A 92 -3.73 -30.27 -33.04
C GLY A 92 -4.95 -29.48 -32.57
N PRO A 93 -5.65 -28.80 -33.49
CA PRO A 93 -6.84 -28.01 -33.17
C PRO A 93 -7.91 -28.83 -32.43
N GLY A 94 -8.38 -28.32 -31.29
CA GLY A 94 -9.38 -28.99 -30.45
C GLY A 94 -8.83 -30.00 -29.43
N SER A 95 -7.50 -30.19 -29.36
CA SER A 95 -6.87 -30.97 -28.28
C SER A 95 -6.54 -30.09 -27.07
N CYS A 96 -6.61 -30.64 -25.85
CA CYS A 96 -6.20 -29.93 -24.61
C CYS A 96 -4.68 -30.00 -24.35
N THR A 97 -3.85 -30.16 -25.39
CA THR A 97 -2.39 -30.15 -25.25
C THR A 97 -1.84 -28.75 -25.45
N ASN A 98 -0.79 -28.41 -24.71
CA ASN A 98 -0.09 -27.11 -24.81
C ASN A 98 1.09 -27.14 -25.79
N ILE A 99 1.25 -28.22 -26.57
CA ILE A 99 2.40 -28.44 -27.45
C ILE A 99 1.92 -28.69 -28.88
N GLY A 100 2.49 -27.97 -29.84
CA GLY A 100 2.20 -28.10 -31.28
C GLY A 100 1.34 -26.95 -31.84
N GLY A 101 1.33 -26.82 -33.16
CA GLY A 101 0.53 -25.81 -33.86
C GLY A 101 -0.97 -26.12 -33.79
N GLY A 102 -1.80 -25.11 -33.52
CA GLY A 102 -3.23 -25.27 -33.31
C GLY A 102 -3.62 -25.62 -31.87
N SER A 103 -2.67 -25.68 -30.93
CA SER A 103 -2.95 -25.83 -29.49
C SER A 103 -3.71 -24.63 -28.94
N GLU A 104 -3.51 -23.44 -29.53
CA GLU A 104 -4.22 -22.21 -29.20
C GLU A 104 -5.74 -22.31 -29.39
N LEU A 105 -6.19 -23.17 -30.31
CA LEU A 105 -7.62 -23.40 -30.61
C LEU A 105 -8.25 -24.49 -29.72
N GLY A 106 -7.49 -25.05 -28.78
CA GLY A 106 -7.92 -26.09 -27.85
C GLY A 106 -8.43 -25.55 -26.52
N CYS A 107 -8.03 -26.21 -25.43
CA CYS A 107 -8.50 -25.93 -24.06
C CYS A 107 -7.75 -24.78 -23.36
N THR A 108 -7.06 -23.92 -24.12
CA THR A 108 -6.25 -22.81 -23.59
C THR A 108 -7.04 -21.85 -22.71
N ALA A 109 -8.27 -21.51 -23.11
CA ALA A 109 -9.15 -20.66 -22.30
C ALA A 109 -9.47 -21.29 -20.93
N GLN A 110 -9.65 -22.61 -20.87
CA GLN A 110 -9.88 -23.33 -19.62
C GLN A 110 -8.63 -23.30 -18.75
N PHE A 111 -7.45 -23.58 -19.31
CA PHE A 111 -6.18 -23.50 -18.58
C PHE A 111 -5.89 -22.10 -18.01
N ILE A 112 -6.27 -21.05 -18.74
CA ILE A 112 -6.13 -19.67 -18.27
C ILE A 112 -7.09 -19.42 -17.10
N ALA A 113 -8.36 -19.80 -17.23
CA ALA A 113 -9.33 -19.67 -16.15
C ALA A 113 -8.89 -20.43 -14.89
N ASP A 114 -8.45 -21.67 -15.06
CA ASP A 114 -7.93 -22.54 -14.00
C ASP A 114 -6.71 -21.92 -13.30
N ASN A 115 -5.79 -21.30 -14.04
CA ASN A 115 -4.64 -20.60 -13.47
C ASN A 115 -5.05 -19.36 -12.68
N VAL A 116 -6.02 -18.60 -13.20
CA VAL A 116 -6.53 -17.41 -12.51
C VAL A 116 -7.22 -17.82 -11.21
N GLU A 117 -8.03 -18.88 -11.25
CA GLU A 117 -8.70 -19.43 -10.08
C GLU A 117 -7.70 -19.92 -9.02
N GLU A 118 -6.66 -20.69 -9.41
CA GLU A 118 -5.59 -21.11 -8.49
C GLU A 118 -4.90 -19.95 -7.83
N ARG A 119 -4.63 -18.88 -8.60
CA ARG A 119 -3.98 -17.69 -8.04
C ARG A 119 -4.89 -16.92 -7.09
N GLN A 120 -6.20 -16.97 -7.29
CA GLN A 120 -7.17 -16.33 -6.40
C GLN A 120 -7.37 -17.14 -5.11
N ASN A 121 -7.47 -18.46 -5.22
CA ASN A 121 -7.69 -19.37 -4.09
C ASN A 121 -6.37 -19.82 -3.41
N GLY A 122 -5.23 -19.41 -3.96
CA GLY A 122 -3.92 -19.79 -3.46
C GLY A 122 -3.63 -19.23 -2.07
N PRO A 123 -2.82 -19.95 -1.26
CA PRO A 123 -2.51 -19.54 0.11
C PRO A 123 -1.87 -18.15 0.19
N GLN A 124 -1.13 -17.73 -0.85
CA GLN A 124 -0.50 -16.41 -0.90
C GLN A 124 -1.50 -15.25 -0.83
N ARG A 125 -2.69 -15.37 -1.45
CA ARG A 125 -3.71 -14.31 -1.40
C ARG A 125 -4.31 -14.20 -0.01
N ARG A 126 -4.70 -15.34 0.57
CA ARG A 126 -5.23 -15.42 1.93
C ARG A 126 -4.23 -14.83 2.95
N TYR A 127 -2.94 -15.18 2.83
CA TYR A 127 -1.91 -14.61 3.70
C TYR A 127 -1.72 -13.10 3.47
N SER A 128 -1.75 -12.64 2.21
CA SER A 128 -1.66 -11.20 1.93
C SER A 128 -2.80 -10.38 2.53
N GLU A 129 -4.02 -10.95 2.56
CA GLU A 129 -5.20 -10.33 3.15
C GLU A 129 -5.07 -10.25 4.68
N GLN A 130 -4.65 -11.34 5.34
CA GLN A 130 -4.40 -11.35 6.79
C GLN A 130 -3.29 -10.37 7.20
N ILE A 131 -2.21 -10.27 6.42
CA ILE A 131 -1.14 -9.30 6.67
C ILE A 131 -1.69 -7.86 6.52
N ALA A 132 -2.52 -7.60 5.50
CA ALA A 132 -3.10 -6.28 5.29
C ALA A 132 -4.05 -5.87 6.43
N GLU A 133 -4.84 -6.81 6.96
CA GLU A 133 -5.69 -6.60 8.12
C GLU A 133 -4.87 -6.22 9.36
N GLN A 134 -3.80 -6.98 9.65
CA GLN A 134 -2.92 -6.68 10.79
C GLN A 134 -2.19 -5.34 10.64
N ARG A 135 -1.83 -4.95 9.41
CA ARG A 135 -1.30 -3.60 9.15
C ARG A 135 -2.35 -2.52 9.40
N ALA A 136 -3.58 -2.73 8.99
CA ALA A 136 -4.67 -1.79 9.21
C ALA A 136 -4.94 -1.60 10.72
N GLU A 137 -4.90 -2.68 11.50
CA GLU A 137 -5.02 -2.64 12.96
C GLU A 137 -3.89 -1.80 13.59
N ARG A 138 -2.63 -2.08 13.21
CA ARG A 138 -1.47 -1.29 13.67
C ARG A 138 -1.55 0.18 13.24
N LEU A 139 -2.00 0.47 12.02
CA LEU A 139 -2.19 1.84 11.56
C LEU A 139 -3.27 2.56 12.35
N SER A 140 -4.35 1.87 12.74
CA SER A 140 -5.44 2.46 13.52
C SER A 140 -5.00 2.91 14.93
N THR A 141 -4.08 2.17 15.56
CA THR A 141 -3.53 2.57 16.87
C THR A 141 -2.61 3.77 16.74
N ILE A 142 -1.78 3.80 15.69
CA ILE A 142 -0.91 4.95 15.37
C ILE A 142 -1.74 6.20 15.10
N ASP A 143 -2.82 6.08 14.33
CA ASP A 143 -3.71 7.21 14.02
C ASP A 143 -4.41 7.76 15.27
N ALA A 144 -4.80 6.88 16.21
CA ALA A 144 -5.37 7.29 17.49
C ALA A 144 -4.34 8.06 18.36
N ASP A 145 -3.11 7.54 18.47
CA ASP A 145 -2.03 8.20 19.22
C ASP A 145 -1.61 9.53 18.58
N ALA A 146 -1.58 9.58 17.26
CA ALA A 146 -1.34 10.80 16.50
C ALA A 146 -2.43 11.84 16.79
N ALA A 147 -3.72 11.45 16.73
CA ALA A 147 -4.84 12.35 17.03
C ALA A 147 -4.77 12.92 18.45
N MET A 148 -4.46 12.08 19.45
CA MET A 148 -4.26 12.54 20.83
C MET A 148 -3.10 13.54 20.92
N THR A 149 -1.99 13.26 20.25
CA THR A 149 -0.83 14.16 20.22
C THR A 149 -1.14 15.48 19.54
N GLN A 150 -1.84 15.46 18.41
CA GLN A 150 -2.24 16.68 17.71
C GLN A 150 -3.16 17.54 18.59
N SER A 151 -4.16 16.95 19.24
CA SER A 151 -5.05 17.70 20.14
C SER A 151 -4.29 18.38 21.29
N ARG A 152 -3.23 17.73 21.81
CA ARG A 152 -2.38 18.28 22.87
C ARG A 152 -1.51 19.43 22.35
N VAL A 153 -0.97 19.31 21.14
CA VAL A 153 -0.19 20.39 20.51
C VAL A 153 -1.06 21.60 20.26
N GLU A 154 -2.25 21.41 19.67
CA GLU A 154 -3.20 22.50 19.40
C GLU A 154 -3.65 23.24 20.66
N ALA A 155 -3.82 22.53 21.78
CA ALA A 155 -4.14 23.16 23.06
C ALA A 155 -2.98 24.06 23.55
N ILE A 156 -1.74 23.58 23.45
CA ILE A 156 -0.54 24.33 23.84
C ILE A 156 -0.33 25.55 22.93
N GLU A 157 -0.54 25.39 21.62
CA GLU A 157 -0.42 26.49 20.65
C GLU A 157 -1.45 27.59 20.92
N ARG A 158 -2.68 27.22 21.30
CA ARG A 158 -3.72 28.17 21.69
C ARG A 158 -3.34 28.97 22.94
N GLU A 159 -2.84 28.29 23.97
CA GLU A 159 -2.35 28.95 25.20
C GLU A 159 -1.18 29.90 24.90
N TYR A 160 -0.27 29.51 24.01
CA TYR A 160 0.85 30.36 23.60
C TYR A 160 0.37 31.62 22.86
N MET A 161 -0.52 31.45 21.88
CA MET A 161 -1.14 32.54 21.13
C MET A 161 -1.88 33.52 22.04
N GLU A 162 -2.62 33.03 23.04
CA GLU A 162 -3.29 33.87 24.02
C GLU A 162 -2.31 34.69 24.85
N ARG A 163 -1.20 34.08 25.30
CA ARG A 163 -0.13 34.77 26.03
C ARG A 163 0.56 35.83 25.17
N GLU A 164 0.79 35.56 23.88
CA GLU A 164 1.37 36.55 22.96
C GLU A 164 0.40 37.70 22.71
N ASN A 165 -0.87 37.42 22.40
CA ASN A 165 -1.90 38.44 22.20
C ASN A 165 -2.07 39.32 23.43
N ALA A 166 -2.05 38.75 24.64
CA ALA A 166 -2.10 39.51 25.89
C ALA A 166 -0.88 40.43 26.10
N GLN A 167 0.31 39.98 25.72
CA GLN A 167 1.53 40.81 25.75
C GLN A 167 1.50 41.91 24.69
N SER A 168 1.06 41.60 23.46
CA SER A 168 0.99 42.58 22.37
C SER A 168 -0.11 43.63 22.58
N SER A 169 -1.21 43.28 23.24
CA SER A 169 -2.30 44.21 23.57
C SER A 169 -2.07 44.98 24.87
N ALA A 170 -1.04 44.62 25.67
CA ALA A 170 -0.71 45.35 26.88
C ALA A 170 -0.13 46.74 26.53
N PRO A 171 -0.61 47.83 27.16
CA PRO A 171 -0.09 49.16 26.90
C PRO A 171 1.38 49.28 27.33
N LEU A 172 2.20 49.91 26.48
CA LEU A 172 3.60 50.17 26.80
C LEU A 172 3.72 51.15 27.98
N PRO A 173 4.71 50.98 28.87
CA PRO A 173 4.88 51.87 30.01
C PRO A 173 5.19 53.30 29.55
N GLY A 174 4.23 54.21 29.75
CA GLY A 174 4.30 55.63 29.35
C GLY A 174 3.22 56.06 28.35
N GLU A 175 2.43 55.13 27.79
CA GLU A 175 1.34 55.45 26.86
C GLU A 175 0.02 55.64 27.64
N GLU A 176 -0.43 56.89 27.80
CA GLU A 176 -1.81 57.16 28.25
C GLU A 176 -2.79 56.58 27.23
N ALA A 177 -3.83 55.87 27.70
CA ALA A 177 -4.80 55.19 26.84
C ALA A 177 -5.27 56.13 25.73
N ALA A 178 -4.89 55.82 24.48
CA ALA A 178 -5.23 56.66 23.35
C ALA A 178 -6.76 56.83 23.30
N ALA A 179 -7.21 58.09 23.32
CA ALA A 179 -8.60 58.44 23.01
C ALA A 179 -9.01 57.73 21.70
N PRO A 180 -10.27 57.28 21.56
CA PRO A 180 -10.70 56.51 20.40
C PRO A 180 -10.30 57.24 19.12
N ALA A 181 -9.69 56.51 18.18
CA ALA A 181 -9.20 57.07 16.93
C ALA A 181 -10.30 57.87 16.24
N GLU A 182 -10.14 59.19 16.20
CA GLU A 182 -11.03 60.07 15.46
C GLU A 182 -10.85 59.75 13.97
N VAL A 183 -11.92 59.31 13.32
CA VAL A 183 -11.92 59.00 11.89
C VAL A 183 -11.64 60.31 11.16
N ALA A 184 -10.43 60.44 10.60
CA ALA A 184 -10.06 61.63 9.85
C ALA A 184 -10.99 61.76 8.62
N ASP A 185 -11.73 62.87 8.55
CA ASP A 185 -12.55 63.20 7.39
C ASP A 185 -11.63 63.42 6.18
N PRO A 186 -11.72 62.60 5.11
CA PRO A 186 -10.88 62.74 3.93
C PRO A 186 -11.09 64.08 3.20
N ALA A 187 -12.20 64.80 3.45
CA ALA A 187 -12.44 66.14 2.92
C ALA A 187 -11.67 67.25 3.67
N ALA A 188 -11.10 66.96 4.84
CA ALA A 188 -10.34 67.92 5.64
C ALA A 188 -8.82 67.88 5.36
N ILE A 189 -8.36 67.00 4.45
CA ILE A 189 -6.95 66.90 4.08
C ILE A 189 -6.63 68.04 3.08
N PRO A 190 -5.77 69.01 3.43
CA PRO A 190 -5.43 70.07 2.49
C PRO A 190 -4.64 69.52 1.30
N ASP A 191 -5.07 69.84 0.08
CA ASP A 191 -4.37 69.48 -1.16
C ASP A 191 -2.97 70.07 -1.17
N ARG A 192 -1.98 69.23 -0.84
CA ARG A 192 -0.57 69.61 -0.94
C ARG A 192 -0.11 69.33 -2.36
N PRO A 193 0.36 70.33 -3.13
CA PRO A 193 0.81 70.10 -4.49
C PRO A 193 2.01 69.15 -4.51
N LEU A 194 1.94 68.13 -5.36
CA LEU A 194 3.03 67.19 -5.58
C LEU A 194 4.24 67.97 -6.12
N THR A 195 5.35 67.96 -5.37
CA THR A 195 6.59 68.60 -5.81
C THR A 195 7.16 67.77 -6.96
N THR A 196 7.25 68.33 -8.15
CA THR A 196 7.96 67.67 -9.25
C THR A 196 9.44 67.51 -8.90
N PRO A 197 10.08 66.37 -9.21
CA PRO A 197 11.50 66.18 -8.94
C PRO A 197 12.32 67.22 -9.70
N ARG A 198 13.24 67.86 -9.00
CA ARG A 198 14.21 68.82 -9.55
C ARG A 198 15.21 68.05 -10.45
N PRO A 199 15.60 68.59 -11.63
CA PRO A 199 16.44 67.88 -12.60
C PRO A 199 17.84 67.56 -12.05
#